data_AF-A0A940WUW4-F1
#
_entry.id   AF-A0A940WUW4-F1
#
_cell.length_a   1.000
_cell.length_b   1.000
_cell.length_c   1.000
_cell.angle_alpha   90.00
_cell.angle_beta   90.00
_cell.angle_gamma   90.00
#
_symmetry.space_group_name_H-M   'P 1'
#
loop_
_entity.id
_entity.type
_entity.pdbx_description
1 polymer ?
#
loop_
_entity_poly.entity_id
_entity_poly.type
_entity_poly.pdbx_seq_one_letter_code
_entity_poly.pdbx_strand_id
1 'polypeptide(L)'
;MAYLKRVICFLIILLYAPLLVGCVLVDGSSVKSQLEVSYNNMFATEFDYLKSVAIYKDSTLLHIESAEDFLVYLEDSTPIDQTGNYESDYLIKLVSEENDLVDGQKEATLFLDIDHAVICSDKKCVSVKDKLIDQIEG
;
A
#
# COMPACT_ATOMS: atom_id res chain seq x y z
N MET A 1 13.68 50.47 38.80
CA MET A 1 14.42 49.35 38.17
C MET A 1 13.86 47.95 38.45
N ALA A 2 12.72 47.78 39.15
CA ALA A 2 12.15 46.46 39.42
C ALA A 2 11.22 45.90 38.31
N TYR A 3 10.63 46.79 37.51
CA TYR A 3 9.68 46.41 36.45
C TYR A 3 10.35 45.81 35.21
N LEU A 4 11.52 46.32 34.81
CA LEU A 4 12.25 45.83 33.64
C LEU A 4 12.69 44.37 33.81
N LYS A 5 13.08 43.99 35.03
CA LYS A 5 13.52 42.61 35.35
C LYS A 5 12.36 41.61 35.29
N ARG A 6 11.14 42.03 35.64
CA ARG A 6 9.93 41.19 35.58
C ARG A 6 9.46 40.95 34.15
N VAL A 7 9.57 41.96 33.27
CA VAL A 7 9.18 41.85 31.85
C VAL A 7 10.13 40.93 31.09
N ILE A 8 11.44 41.00 31.36
CA ILE A 8 12.44 40.12 30.72
C ILE A 8 12.24 38.65 31.13
N CYS A 9 11.96 38.37 32.41
CA CYS A 9 11.65 37.01 32.85
C CYS A 9 10.36 36.45 32.21
N PHE A 10 9.34 37.28 32.01
CA PHE A 10 8.10 36.86 31.35
C PHE A 10 8.31 36.52 29.87
N LEU A 11 9.13 37.30 29.16
CA LEU A 11 9.48 37.08 27.76
C LEU A 11 10.27 35.78 27.55
N ILE A 12 11.18 35.44 28.48
CA ILE A 12 11.96 34.20 28.41
C ILE A 12 11.03 32.98 28.58
N ILE A 13 10.10 33.00 29.53
CA ILE A 13 9.17 31.88 29.76
C ILE A 13 8.23 31.67 28.55
N LEU A 14 7.78 32.76 27.91
CA LEU A 14 6.97 32.71 26.69
C LEU A 14 7.72 32.12 25.48
N LEU A 15 9.04 32.27 25.43
CA LEU A 15 9.88 31.72 24.36
C LEU A 15 10.18 30.22 24.52
N TYR A 16 10.15 29.70 25.75
CA TYR A 16 10.39 28.27 26.02
C TYR A 16 9.11 27.42 26.08
N ALA A 17 7.94 28.05 26.23
CA ALA A 17 6.66 27.34 26.19
C ALA A 17 6.43 26.50 24.90
N PRO A 18 6.73 26.98 23.67
CA PRO A 18 6.52 26.15 22.48
C PRO A 18 7.52 25.00 22.32
N LEU A 19 8.67 25.03 23.01
CA LEU A 19 9.64 23.92 22.97
C LEU A 19 9.20 22.70 23.78
N LEU A 20 8.24 22.86 24.70
CA LEU A 20 7.69 21.76 25.52
C LEU A 20 6.38 21.18 24.95
N VAL A 21 5.81 21.77 23.91
CA VAL A 21 4.60 21.27 23.21
C VAL A 21 4.97 20.47 21.95
N GLY A 22 6.27 20.31 21.67
CA GLY A 22 6.79 19.58 20.51
C GLY A 22 6.71 18.05 20.61
N CYS A 23 6.08 17.47 21.63
CA CYS A 23 5.60 16.09 21.53
C CYS A 23 4.25 16.13 20.80
N VAL A 24 4.33 16.23 19.48
CA VAL A 24 3.25 15.74 18.62
C VAL A 24 3.11 14.27 18.98
N LEU A 25 2.12 13.95 19.80
CA LEU A 25 1.49 12.63 19.82
C LEU A 25 0.99 12.44 18.39
N VAL A 26 1.86 11.86 17.55
CA VAL A 26 1.43 11.27 16.29
C VAL A 26 0.54 10.13 16.75
N ASP A 27 -0.78 10.35 16.70
CA ASP A 27 -1.76 9.28 16.79
C ASP A 27 -1.22 8.10 15.99
N GLY A 28 -1.31 6.90 16.56
CA GLY A 28 -0.73 5.64 16.06
C GLY A 28 -1.31 5.16 14.73
N SER A 29 -1.55 6.07 13.78
CA SER A 29 -1.62 5.78 12.36
C SER A 29 -0.26 5.21 11.98
N SER A 30 -0.20 3.89 11.80
CA SER A 30 0.86 3.23 11.05
C SER A 30 1.17 4.10 9.82
N VAL A 31 2.41 4.61 9.73
CA VAL A 31 2.84 5.39 8.58
C VAL A 31 2.92 4.40 7.41
N LYS A 32 1.86 4.33 6.61
CA LYS A 32 1.80 3.48 5.41
C LYS A 32 2.95 3.85 4.50
N SER A 33 3.67 2.85 3.99
CA SER A 33 4.70 3.13 3.00
C SER A 33 4.05 3.50 1.65
N GLN A 34 4.85 4.06 0.74
CA GLN A 34 4.35 4.41 -0.59
C GLN A 34 3.89 3.18 -1.38
N LEU A 35 4.43 2.00 -1.05
CA LEU A 35 4.03 0.73 -1.64
C LEU A 35 2.58 0.42 -1.30
N GLU A 36 2.19 0.43 -0.01
CA GLU A 36 0.82 0.11 0.39
C GLU A 36 -0.16 1.16 -0.13
N VAL A 37 0.23 2.43 -0.13
CA VAL A 37 -0.60 3.50 -0.72
C VAL A 37 -0.86 3.23 -2.20
N SER A 38 0.17 2.85 -2.97
CA SER A 38 0.04 2.54 -4.40
C SER A 38 -0.88 1.34 -4.64
N TYR A 39 -0.65 0.21 -3.96
CA TYR A 39 -1.49 -0.99 -4.09
C TYR A 39 -2.95 -0.72 -3.71
N ASN A 40 -3.17 -0.11 -2.55
CA ASN A 40 -4.51 0.22 -2.07
C ASN A 40 -5.25 1.13 -3.04
N ASN A 41 -4.55 2.08 -3.66
CA ASN A 41 -5.15 2.94 -4.67
C ASN A 41 -5.44 2.21 -5.98
N MET A 42 -4.52 1.36 -6.46
CA MET A 42 -4.68 0.60 -7.72
C MET A 42 -5.84 -0.38 -7.65
N PHE A 43 -5.94 -1.13 -6.55
CA PHE A 43 -6.88 -2.26 -6.43
C PHE A 43 -8.03 -2.01 -5.45
N ALA A 44 -8.11 -0.83 -4.83
CA ALA A 44 -9.10 -0.50 -3.81
C ALA A 44 -9.08 -1.46 -2.59
N THR A 45 -7.87 -1.82 -2.16
CA THR A 45 -7.60 -2.61 -0.96
C THR A 45 -7.24 -1.71 0.23
N GLU A 46 -7.14 -2.29 1.44
CA GLU A 46 -6.84 -1.54 2.67
C GLU A 46 -5.74 -2.20 3.50
N PHE A 47 -4.62 -2.55 2.87
CA PHE A 47 -3.45 -3.06 3.57
C PHE A 47 -2.75 -1.96 4.38
N ASP A 48 -2.31 -2.32 5.57
CA ASP A 48 -1.42 -1.50 6.40
C ASP A 48 0.05 -1.90 6.22
N TYR A 49 0.29 -3.19 5.95
CA TYR A 49 1.59 -3.73 5.57
C TYR A 49 1.40 -4.90 4.61
N LEU A 50 1.84 -4.77 3.37
CA LEU A 50 1.74 -5.83 2.36
C LEU A 50 3.06 -6.59 2.31
N LYS A 51 3.02 -7.92 2.49
CA LYS A 51 4.23 -8.74 2.64
C LYS A 51 4.57 -9.51 1.38
N SER A 52 3.61 -10.24 0.84
CA SER A 52 3.87 -11.18 -0.25
C SER A 52 2.71 -11.29 -1.21
N VAL A 53 3.05 -11.69 -2.43
CA VAL A 53 2.11 -11.97 -3.52
C VAL A 53 2.29 -13.42 -3.94
N ALA A 54 1.19 -14.15 -4.06
CA ALA A 54 1.18 -15.54 -4.49
C ALA A 54 0.25 -15.73 -5.70
N ILE A 55 0.75 -16.35 -6.76
CA ILE A 55 0.04 -16.52 -8.03
C ILE A 55 -0.34 -17.99 -8.20
N TYR A 56 -1.61 -18.24 -8.51
CA TYR A 56 -2.18 -19.57 -8.67
C TYR A 56 -2.84 -19.73 -10.04
N LYS A 57 -2.76 -20.95 -10.59
CA LYS A 57 -3.54 -21.41 -11.73
C LYS A 57 -4.28 -22.67 -11.35
N ASP A 58 -5.60 -22.70 -11.50
CA ASP A 58 -6.44 -23.86 -11.15
C ASP A 58 -6.16 -24.44 -9.75
N SER A 59 -5.99 -23.57 -8.74
CA SER A 59 -5.60 -23.90 -7.35
C SER A 59 -4.17 -24.40 -7.14
N THR A 60 -3.35 -24.46 -8.18
CA THR A 60 -1.92 -24.79 -8.10
C THR A 60 -1.11 -23.53 -7.89
N LEU A 61 -0.29 -23.47 -6.84
CA LEU A 61 0.66 -22.38 -6.61
C LEU A 61 1.76 -22.44 -7.67
N LEU A 62 1.90 -21.37 -8.46
CA LEU A 62 2.94 -21.26 -9.48
C LEU A 62 4.12 -20.43 -9.00
N HIS A 63 3.83 -19.31 -8.34
CA HIS A 63 4.83 -18.33 -7.98
C HIS A 63 4.51 -17.65 -6.64
N ILE A 64 5.57 -17.30 -5.90
CA ILE A 64 5.48 -16.47 -4.70
C ILE A 64 6.65 -15.50 -4.68
N GLU A 65 6.36 -14.24 -4.44
CA GLU A 65 7.35 -13.16 -4.41
C GLU A 65 7.01 -12.10 -3.37
N SER A 66 7.95 -11.18 -3.14
CA SER A 66 7.74 -10.03 -2.26
C SER A 66 6.78 -9.03 -2.90
N ALA A 67 6.12 -8.23 -2.07
CA ALA A 67 5.24 -7.18 -2.57
C ALA A 67 6.00 -6.10 -3.35
N GLU A 68 7.26 -5.85 -2.98
CA GLU A 68 8.17 -4.94 -3.65
C GLU A 68 8.49 -5.41 -5.07
N ASP A 69 8.86 -6.69 -5.23
CA ASP A 69 9.18 -7.25 -6.54
C ASP A 69 7.96 -7.23 -7.46
N PHE A 70 6.79 -7.60 -6.94
CA PHE A 70 5.56 -7.59 -7.72
C PHE A 70 5.17 -6.18 -8.19
N LEU A 71 5.51 -5.14 -7.39
CA LEU A 71 5.20 -3.74 -7.74
C LEU A 71 5.98 -3.27 -8.96
N VAL A 72 7.17 -3.85 -9.23
CA VAL A 72 7.96 -3.52 -10.43
C VAL A 72 7.18 -3.84 -11.70
N TYR A 73 6.34 -4.88 -11.69
CA TYR A 73 5.47 -5.19 -12.82
C TYR A 73 4.33 -4.19 -13.01
N LEU A 74 3.99 -3.44 -11.96
CA LEU A 74 2.90 -2.48 -11.90
C LEU A 74 3.34 -1.03 -12.08
N GLU A 75 4.65 -0.74 -12.15
CA GLU A 75 5.19 0.63 -12.18
C GLU A 75 4.62 1.48 -13.33
N ASP A 76 4.38 0.85 -14.47
CA ASP A 76 3.82 1.48 -15.66
C ASP A 76 2.38 1.05 -15.94
N SER A 77 1.69 0.52 -14.92
CA SER A 77 0.29 0.09 -15.07
C SER A 77 -0.64 1.28 -15.23
N THR A 78 -1.72 1.09 -15.97
CA THR A 78 -2.74 2.13 -16.17
C THR A 78 -4.10 1.65 -15.70
N PRO A 79 -4.87 2.47 -14.95
CA PRO A 79 -6.21 2.10 -14.54
C PRO A 79 -7.13 2.01 -15.77
N ILE A 80 -7.97 0.99 -15.80
CA ILE A 80 -8.95 0.76 -16.86
C ILE A 80 -10.34 0.46 -16.29
N ASP A 81 -11.36 0.63 -17.12
CA ASP A 81 -12.74 0.38 -16.72
C ASP A 81 -13.03 -1.11 -16.54
N GLN A 82 -13.70 -1.47 -15.44
CA GLN A 82 -14.17 -2.82 -15.14
C GLN A 82 -15.29 -3.35 -16.06
N THR A 83 -15.68 -2.57 -17.07
CA THR A 83 -16.79 -2.91 -17.97
C THR A 83 -16.39 -3.95 -19.04
N GLY A 84 -15.10 -4.29 -19.15
CA GLY A 84 -14.61 -5.39 -19.95
C GLY A 84 -15.07 -6.75 -19.40
N ASN A 85 -15.31 -7.70 -20.31
CA ASN A 85 -15.62 -9.07 -19.94
C ASN A 85 -14.29 -9.83 -19.72
N TYR A 86 -13.66 -9.59 -18.58
CA TYR A 86 -12.36 -10.19 -18.24
C TYR A 86 -12.54 -11.59 -17.68
N GLU A 87 -11.72 -12.53 -18.16
CA GLU A 87 -11.67 -13.90 -17.67
C GLU A 87 -10.58 -14.06 -16.61
N SER A 88 -10.79 -14.99 -15.68
CA SER A 88 -9.84 -15.25 -14.60
C SER A 88 -8.92 -16.41 -14.98
N ASP A 89 -7.82 -16.13 -15.67
CA ASP A 89 -6.80 -17.12 -15.99
C ASP A 89 -5.97 -17.51 -14.76
N TYR A 90 -5.63 -16.51 -13.93
CA TYR A 90 -4.84 -16.71 -12.71
C TYR A 90 -5.44 -15.96 -11.53
N LEU A 91 -5.23 -16.53 -10.34
CA LEU A 91 -5.58 -15.91 -9.06
C LEU A 91 -4.32 -15.37 -8.40
N ILE A 92 -4.33 -14.09 -8.07
CA ILE A 92 -3.26 -13.42 -7.35
C ILE A 92 -3.74 -13.16 -5.93
N LYS A 93 -3.12 -13.81 -4.95
CA LYS A 93 -3.39 -13.59 -3.53
C LYS A 93 -2.36 -12.64 -2.93
N LEU A 94 -2.84 -11.53 -2.42
CA LEU A 94 -2.07 -10.56 -1.65
C LEU A 94 -2.20 -10.90 -0.17
N VAL A 95 -1.07 -10.94 0.55
CA VAL A 95 -1.05 -11.33 1.97
C VAL A 95 -0.26 -10.31 2.78
N SER A 96 -0.85 -9.85 3.90
CA SER A 96 -0.19 -8.97 4.86
C SER A 96 0.78 -9.74 5.75
N GLU A 97 1.65 -9.02 6.46
CA GLU A 97 2.34 -9.66 7.59
C GLU A 97 1.37 -9.92 8.74
N GLU A 98 1.43 -11.12 9.32
CA GLU A 98 0.72 -11.40 10.57
C GLU A 98 1.47 -10.72 11.72
N ASN A 99 0.95 -9.58 12.16
CA ASN A 99 1.43 -8.88 13.34
C ASN A 99 0.23 -8.30 14.08
N ASP A 100 0.21 -8.46 15.41
CA ASP A 100 -0.87 -7.99 16.29
C ASP A 100 -1.03 -6.45 16.30
N LEU A 101 -0.09 -5.74 15.68
CA LEU A 101 -0.09 -4.28 15.53
C LEU A 101 -0.69 -3.79 14.20
N VAL A 102 -1.12 -4.70 13.32
CA VAL A 102 -1.65 -4.39 11.98
C VAL A 102 -3.18 -4.52 12.01
N ASP A 103 -3.88 -3.38 11.93
CA ASP A 103 -5.35 -3.31 11.97
C ASP A 103 -6.00 -3.41 10.58
N GLY A 104 -5.20 -3.36 9.51
CA GLY A 104 -5.68 -3.40 8.12
C GLY A 104 -6.10 -4.77 7.59
N GLN A 105 -6.44 -4.78 6.29
CA GLN A 105 -6.81 -5.98 5.55
C GLN A 105 -5.66 -7.01 5.57
N LYS A 106 -5.97 -8.29 5.84
CA LYS A 106 -4.97 -9.36 5.91
C LYS A 106 -4.71 -10.07 4.59
N GLU A 107 -5.76 -10.19 3.78
CA GLU A 107 -5.69 -10.87 2.50
C GLU A 107 -6.60 -10.19 1.47
N ALA A 108 -6.19 -10.21 0.21
CA ALA A 108 -6.99 -9.79 -0.93
C ALA A 108 -6.77 -10.76 -2.09
N THR A 109 -7.79 -10.91 -2.94
CA THR A 109 -7.68 -11.70 -4.16
C THR A 109 -7.87 -10.78 -5.36
N LEU A 110 -6.95 -10.88 -6.30
CA LEU A 110 -7.03 -10.27 -7.61
C LEU A 110 -7.08 -11.38 -8.67
N PHE A 111 -7.56 -11.02 -9.86
CA PHE A 111 -7.67 -11.88 -11.01
C PHE A 111 -6.77 -11.32 -12.11
N LEU A 112 -6.00 -12.18 -12.76
CA LEU A 112 -5.23 -11.84 -13.95
C LEU A 112 -5.89 -12.49 -15.17
N ASP A 113 -6.17 -11.65 -16.15
CA ASP A 113 -6.56 -12.01 -17.51
C ASP A 113 -5.31 -11.83 -18.39
N ILE A 114 -4.75 -12.94 -18.88
CA ILE A 114 -3.54 -12.91 -19.70
C ILE A 114 -3.83 -12.37 -21.09
N ASP A 115 -4.94 -12.77 -21.69
CA ASP A 115 -5.28 -12.39 -23.07
C ASP A 115 -5.45 -10.87 -23.21
N HIS A 116 -5.96 -10.22 -22.16
CA HIS A 116 -6.14 -8.76 -22.12
C HIS A 116 -5.00 -8.03 -21.40
N ALA A 117 -4.07 -8.76 -20.77
CA ALA A 117 -3.01 -8.22 -19.91
C ALA A 117 -3.55 -7.28 -18.82
N VAL A 118 -4.53 -7.75 -18.05
CA VAL A 118 -5.24 -6.97 -17.03
C VAL A 118 -5.23 -7.69 -15.69
N ILE A 119 -4.97 -6.93 -14.62
CA ILE A 119 -5.22 -7.38 -13.25
C ILE A 119 -6.42 -6.64 -12.68
N CYS A 120 -7.39 -7.38 -12.15
CA CYS A 120 -8.61 -6.85 -11.57
C CYS A 120 -8.77 -7.27 -10.10
N SER A 121 -9.18 -6.33 -9.26
CA SER A 121 -9.90 -6.61 -8.01
C SER A 121 -11.40 -6.67 -8.27
N ASP A 122 -12.18 -6.82 -7.20
CA ASP A 122 -13.64 -6.69 -7.23
C ASP A 122 -14.12 -5.28 -7.61
N LYS A 123 -13.27 -4.25 -7.48
CA LYS A 123 -13.64 -2.84 -7.68
C LYS A 123 -12.87 -2.10 -8.77
N LYS A 124 -11.64 -2.52 -9.09
CA LYS A 124 -10.75 -1.80 -10.02
C LYS A 124 -9.96 -2.76 -10.88
N CYS A 125 -9.60 -2.32 -12.07
CA CYS A 125 -8.70 -3.04 -12.96
C CYS A 125 -7.55 -2.15 -13.39
N VAL A 126 -6.39 -2.76 -13.63
CA VAL A 126 -5.21 -2.12 -14.18
C VAL A 126 -4.68 -2.95 -15.34
N SER A 127 -4.34 -2.29 -16.44
CA SER A 127 -3.57 -2.93 -17.52
C SER A 127 -2.11 -3.01 -17.10
N VAL A 128 -1.51 -4.19 -17.30
CA VAL A 128 -0.11 -4.49 -16.99
C VAL A 128 0.68 -4.77 -18.27
N LYS A 129 2.00 -4.71 -18.17
CA LYS A 129 2.90 -4.99 -19.30
C LYS A 129 3.18 -6.49 -19.43
N ASP A 130 3.50 -6.91 -20.66
CA ASP A 130 3.83 -8.29 -21.06
C ASP A 130 4.91 -8.96 -20.19
N LYS A 131 5.80 -8.17 -19.55
CA LYS A 131 6.84 -8.71 -18.65
C LYS A 131 6.30 -9.58 -17.51
N LEU A 132 5.11 -9.28 -16.99
CA LEU A 132 4.50 -10.12 -15.95
C LEU A 132 4.05 -11.46 -16.53
N ILE A 133 3.46 -11.43 -17.72
CA ILE A 133 2.98 -12.61 -18.45
C ILE A 133 4.17 -13.52 -18.78
N ASP A 134 5.26 -12.96 -19.29
CA ASP A 134 6.49 -13.69 -19.61
C ASP A 134 7.10 -14.40 -18.40
N GLN A 135 6.97 -13.86 -17.17
CA GLN A 135 7.47 -14.49 -15.95
C GLN A 135 6.55 -15.60 -15.42
N ILE A 136 5.25 -15.52 -15.70
CA ILE A 136 4.27 -16.50 -15.25
C ILE A 136 4.22 -17.71 -16.21
N GLU A 137 4.39 -17.48 -17.51
CA GLU A 137 4.29 -18.51 -18.55
C GLU A 137 5.63 -19.10 -19.03
N GLY A 138 6.75 -18.40 -18.78
CA GLY A 138 8.11 -18.79 -19.20
C GLY A 138 8.82 -19.77 -18.25
#